data_AF-F3PP89-F1
#
_entry.id   AF-F3PP89-F1
#
_cell.length_a   1.000
_cell.length_b   1.000
_cell.length_c   1.000
_cell.angle_alpha   90.00
_cell.angle_beta   90.00
_cell.angle_gamma   90.00
#
_symmetry.space_group_name_H-M   'P 1'
#
loop_
_entity.id
_entity.type
_entity.pdbx_description
1 polymer ?
#
loop_
_entity_poly.entity_id
_entity_poly.type
_entity_poly.pdbx_seq_one_letter_code
_entity_poly.pdbx_strand_id
1 'polypeptide(L)'
;MADTTLRQWFSPKELLLMKEAVEDHRASADHEPRSIYGKIVAEADRIIDPDITLRRTVQYGLKQNPTANEEWHYQRFHKHLMEKYAPGGYLKLWFPDGKNAERLKELQAIIADKELLKLKFSLMFKEEKQ
;
A
#
# COMPACT_ATOMS: atom_id res chain seq x y z
N MET A 1 -26.37 -4.36 5.21
CA MET A 1 -25.99 -2.96 5.48
C MET A 1 -26.79 -2.50 6.68
N ALA A 2 -26.11 -2.01 7.72
CA ALA A 2 -26.77 -1.56 8.95
C ALA A 2 -27.43 -0.19 8.80
N ASP A 3 -26.91 0.67 7.90
CA ASP A 3 -27.50 1.97 7.60
C ASP A 3 -28.66 1.85 6.60
N THR A 4 -29.88 2.09 7.08
CA THR A 4 -31.11 2.04 6.28
C THR A 4 -31.37 3.33 5.51
N THR A 5 -30.72 4.45 5.89
CA THR A 5 -30.91 5.76 5.24
C THR A 5 -30.43 5.74 3.79
N LEU A 6 -29.37 4.98 3.49
CA LEU A 6 -28.81 4.85 2.15
C LEU A 6 -29.84 4.38 1.09
N ARG A 7 -30.90 3.67 1.51
CA ARG A 7 -31.99 3.20 0.62
C ARG A 7 -32.86 4.35 0.09
N GLN A 8 -32.74 5.56 0.64
CA GLN A 8 -33.41 6.74 0.13
C GLN A 8 -32.79 7.26 -1.19
N TRP A 9 -31.49 6.99 -1.40
CA TRP A 9 -30.74 7.49 -2.56
C TRP A 9 -30.28 6.40 -3.52
N PHE A 10 -30.14 5.17 -3.03
CA PHE A 10 -29.54 4.09 -3.80
C PHE A 10 -30.45 2.87 -3.86
N SER A 11 -30.51 2.27 -5.04
CA SER A 11 -31.15 0.97 -5.26
C SER A 11 -30.40 -0.14 -4.52
N PRO A 12 -31.07 -1.28 -4.23
CA PRO A 12 -30.42 -2.44 -3.65
C PRO A 12 -29.19 -2.93 -4.43
N LYS A 13 -29.20 -2.78 -5.76
CA LYS A 13 -28.09 -3.16 -6.64
C LYS A 13 -26.88 -2.23 -6.47
N GLU A 14 -27.10 -0.93 -6.38
CA GLU A 14 -26.03 0.05 -6.13
C GLU A 14 -25.43 -0.14 -4.73
N LEU A 15 -26.27 -0.38 -3.73
CA LEU A 15 -25.82 -0.66 -2.37
C LEU A 15 -24.95 -1.92 -2.29
N LEU A 16 -25.34 -2.98 -3.01
CA LEU A 16 -24.51 -4.17 -3.15
C LEU A 16 -23.17 -3.79 -3.79
N LEU A 17 -23.19 -3.15 -4.97
CA LEU A 17 -21.98 -2.76 -5.69
C LEU A 17 -21.01 -1.92 -4.84
N MET A 18 -21.53 -0.97 -4.06
CA MET A 18 -20.73 -0.15 -3.14
C MET A 18 -20.12 -1.00 -2.02
N LYS A 19 -20.91 -1.88 -1.39
CA LYS A 19 -20.42 -2.82 -0.38
C LYS A 19 -19.29 -3.67 -0.95
N GLU A 20 -19.47 -4.21 -2.15
CA GLU A 20 -18.48 -5.07 -2.79
C GLU A 20 -17.18 -4.32 -3.09
N ALA A 21 -17.27 -3.11 -3.65
CA ALA A 21 -16.10 -2.27 -3.89
C ALA A 21 -15.34 -1.92 -2.60
N VAL A 22 -16.06 -1.70 -1.49
CA VAL A 22 -15.46 -1.46 -0.16
C VAL A 22 -14.81 -2.72 0.40
N GLU A 23 -15.31 -3.91 0.14
CA GLU A 23 -14.64 -5.14 0.56
C GLU A 23 -13.40 -5.42 -0.30
N ASP A 24 -13.51 -5.17 -1.61
CA ASP A 24 -12.50 -5.51 -2.61
C ASP A 24 -11.27 -4.57 -2.61
N HIS A 25 -11.34 -3.40 -1.96
CA HIS A 25 -10.22 -2.44 -1.98
C HIS A 25 -8.97 -2.95 -1.26
N ARG A 26 -9.14 -3.90 -0.32
CA ARG A 26 -8.06 -4.38 0.54
C ARG A 26 -6.91 -4.93 -0.29
N ALA A 27 -5.71 -4.35 -0.13
CA ALA A 27 -4.52 -4.82 -0.82
C ALA A 27 -4.13 -6.27 -0.49
N SER A 28 -4.54 -6.76 0.68
CA SER A 28 -4.33 -8.15 1.11
C SER A 28 -5.43 -9.12 0.67
N ALA A 29 -6.42 -8.67 -0.11
CA ALA A 29 -7.43 -9.57 -0.64
C ALA A 29 -6.77 -10.59 -1.57
N ASP A 30 -7.16 -11.85 -1.43
CA ASP A 30 -6.64 -12.98 -2.21
C ASP A 30 -7.34 -13.14 -3.57
N HIS A 31 -8.44 -12.43 -3.78
CA HIS A 31 -9.23 -12.45 -5.01
C HIS A 31 -9.19 -11.11 -5.77
N GLU A 32 -9.57 -11.17 -7.05
CA GLU A 32 -9.78 -9.98 -7.88
C GLU A 32 -11.08 -9.26 -7.47
N PRO A 33 -11.13 -7.91 -7.52
CA PRO A 33 -12.36 -7.17 -7.33
C PRO A 33 -13.46 -7.61 -8.29
N ARG A 34 -14.68 -7.72 -7.76
CA ARG A 34 -15.87 -8.24 -8.44
C ARG A 34 -16.38 -7.33 -9.56
N SER A 35 -15.97 -6.07 -9.58
CA SER A 35 -16.43 -5.09 -10.56
C SER A 35 -15.35 -4.06 -10.90
N ILE A 36 -15.57 -3.30 -11.98
CA ILE A 36 -14.72 -2.16 -12.33
C ILE A 36 -14.66 -1.11 -11.22
N TYR A 37 -15.75 -0.91 -10.46
CA TYR A 37 -15.76 0.00 -9.32
C TYR A 37 -14.87 -0.50 -8.19
N GLY A 38 -14.88 -1.81 -7.91
CA GLY A 38 -13.94 -2.42 -6.97
C GLY A 38 -12.48 -2.25 -7.42
N LYS A 39 -12.19 -2.43 -8.72
CA LYS A 39 -10.85 -2.15 -9.28
C LYS A 39 -10.44 -0.70 -9.11
N ILE A 40 -11.33 0.25 -9.42
CA ILE A 40 -11.08 1.70 -9.28
C ILE A 40 -10.80 2.05 -7.82
N VAL A 41 -11.63 1.59 -6.88
CA VAL A 41 -11.44 1.88 -5.44
C VAL A 41 -10.16 1.24 -4.92
N ALA A 42 -9.89 -0.02 -5.28
CA ALA A 42 -8.65 -0.71 -4.91
C ALA A 42 -7.40 0.00 -5.46
N GLU A 43 -7.46 0.51 -6.69
CA GLU A 43 -6.35 1.26 -7.30
C GLU A 43 -6.15 2.64 -6.65
N ALA A 44 -7.25 3.34 -6.34
CA ALA A 44 -7.23 4.65 -5.70
C ALA A 44 -6.67 4.59 -4.27
N ASP A 45 -6.87 3.49 -3.55
CA ASP A 45 -6.27 3.27 -2.22
C ASP A 45 -4.76 2.94 -2.29
N ARG A 46 -4.28 2.50 -3.47
CA ARG A 46 -2.89 2.11 -3.73
C ARG A 46 -2.07 3.23 -4.36
N ILE A 47 -2.33 4.50 -4.04
CA ILE A 47 -1.46 5.60 -4.48
C ILE A 47 -0.03 5.32 -4.00
N ILE A 48 0.87 5.13 -4.96
CA ILE A 48 2.28 4.88 -4.71
C ILE A 48 3.06 6.15 -5.03
N ASP A 49 3.78 6.63 -4.04
CA ASP A 49 4.86 7.59 -4.21
C ASP A 49 6.08 7.01 -3.48
N PRO A 50 7.21 6.73 -4.17
CA PRO A 50 8.30 6.01 -3.56
C PRO A 50 8.82 6.66 -2.26
N ASP A 51 8.96 7.98 -2.20
CA ASP A 51 9.47 8.64 -1.01
C ASP A 51 8.49 8.52 0.17
N ILE A 52 7.22 8.81 -0.09
CA ILE A 52 6.15 8.70 0.92
C ILE A 52 6.01 7.26 1.40
N THR A 53 6.05 6.28 0.49
CA THR A 53 5.93 4.85 0.83
C THR A 53 7.08 4.40 1.73
N LEU A 54 8.33 4.75 1.39
CA LEU A 54 9.49 4.40 2.21
C LEU A 54 9.41 5.11 3.58
N ARG A 55 9.14 6.41 3.60
CA ARG A 55 9.04 7.21 4.84
C ARG A 55 7.95 6.70 5.78
N ARG A 56 6.73 6.41 5.27
CA ARG A 56 5.65 5.79 6.07
C ARG A 56 6.04 4.42 6.61
N THR A 57 6.81 3.65 5.85
CA THR A 57 7.31 2.34 6.30
C THR A 57 8.26 2.50 7.48
N VAL A 58 9.15 3.51 7.44
CA VAL A 58 10.02 3.88 8.57
C VAL A 58 9.21 4.32 9.79
N GLN A 59 8.31 5.29 9.62
CA GLN A 59 7.44 5.83 10.68
C GLN A 59 6.63 4.74 11.39
N TYR A 60 6.07 3.79 10.62
CA TYR A 60 5.36 2.67 11.21
C TYR A 60 6.27 1.80 12.08
N GLY A 61 7.50 1.53 11.63
CA GLY A 61 8.49 0.80 12.42
C GLY A 61 8.77 1.49 13.76
N LEU A 62 9.06 2.80 13.72
CA LEU A 62 9.30 3.62 14.90
C LEU A 62 8.11 3.63 15.85
N LYS A 63 6.87 3.71 15.34
CA LYS A 63 5.66 3.64 16.15
C LYS A 63 5.46 2.27 16.82
N GLN A 64 5.75 1.18 16.11
CA GLN A 64 5.55 -0.18 16.62
C GLN A 64 6.57 -0.57 17.68
N ASN A 65 7.82 -0.15 17.52
CA ASN A 65 8.88 -0.47 18.46
C ASN A 65 9.88 0.68 18.60
N PRO A 66 9.55 1.72 19.40
CA PRO A 66 10.36 2.95 19.48
C PRO A 66 11.78 2.74 20.05
N THR A 67 12.00 1.68 20.83
CA THR A 67 13.26 1.41 21.53
C THR A 67 14.16 0.45 20.77
N ALA A 68 13.71 -0.11 19.64
CA ALA A 68 14.53 -0.98 18.83
C ALA A 68 15.71 -0.24 18.19
N ASN A 69 16.76 -1.01 17.88
CA ASN A 69 17.92 -0.49 17.19
C ASN A 69 17.65 -0.33 15.68
N GLU A 70 18.50 0.43 15.00
CA GLU A 70 18.38 0.73 13.57
C GLU A 70 18.35 -0.56 12.72
N GLU A 71 19.15 -1.57 13.06
CA GLU A 71 19.20 -2.84 12.33
C GLU A 71 17.86 -3.57 12.35
N TRP A 72 17.18 -3.64 13.51
CA TRP A 72 15.84 -4.22 13.61
C TRP A 72 14.84 -3.46 12.72
N HIS A 73 14.89 -2.13 12.73
CA HIS A 73 14.02 -1.31 11.89
C HIS A 73 14.29 -1.53 10.41
N TYR A 74 15.56 -1.64 10.01
CA TYR A 74 15.94 -1.93 8.63
C TYR A 74 15.44 -3.30 8.18
N GLN A 75 15.64 -4.36 8.98
CA GLN A 75 15.17 -5.70 8.66
C GLN A 75 13.65 -5.74 8.48
N ARG A 76 12.90 -5.10 9.38
CA ARG A 76 11.44 -5.00 9.28
C ARG A 76 11.01 -4.20 8.05
N PHE A 77 11.68 -3.07 7.80
CA PHE A 77 11.42 -2.21 6.65
C PHE A 77 11.63 -2.97 5.34
N HIS A 78 12.79 -3.61 5.18
CA HIS A 78 13.14 -4.41 4.01
C HIS A 78 12.16 -5.57 3.81
N LYS A 79 11.87 -6.34 4.88
CA LYS A 79 10.89 -7.44 4.83
C LYS A 79 9.52 -6.97 4.35
N HIS A 80 9.02 -5.85 4.89
CA HIS A 80 7.74 -5.29 4.47
C HIS A 80 7.72 -4.91 2.99
N LEU A 81 8.78 -4.27 2.50
CA LEU A 81 8.88 -3.89 1.10
C LEU A 81 8.92 -5.10 0.17
N MET A 82 9.67 -6.14 0.56
CA MET A 82 9.77 -7.39 -0.21
C MET A 82 8.43 -8.14 -0.28
N GLU A 83 7.73 -8.27 0.85
CA GLU A 83 6.44 -8.97 0.89
C GLU A 83 5.35 -8.22 0.12
N LYS A 84 5.36 -6.89 0.16
CA LYS A 84 4.29 -6.06 -0.41
C LYS A 84 4.56 -5.58 -1.82
N TYR A 85 5.70 -4.92 -2.06
CA TYR A 85 5.92 -4.11 -3.27
C TYR A 85 6.93 -4.69 -4.26
N ALA A 86 7.86 -5.54 -3.81
CA ALA A 86 8.85 -6.16 -4.70
C ALA A 86 8.18 -7.03 -5.77
N PRO A 87 8.88 -7.39 -6.86
CA PRO A 87 8.37 -8.36 -7.82
C PRO A 87 7.95 -9.66 -7.12
N GLY A 88 6.70 -10.08 -7.29
CA GLY A 88 6.11 -11.23 -6.60
C GLY A 88 5.51 -10.95 -5.23
N GLY A 89 5.56 -9.69 -4.75
CA GLY A 89 4.83 -9.24 -3.57
C GLY A 89 3.31 -9.27 -3.75
N TYR A 90 2.56 -9.18 -2.65
CA TYR A 90 1.11 -9.34 -2.69
C TYR A 90 0.35 -8.13 -3.25
N LEU A 91 0.97 -6.95 -3.38
CA LEU A 91 0.32 -5.80 -3.99
C LEU A 91 0.10 -6.06 -5.48
N LYS A 92 -1.16 -6.13 -5.88
CA LYS A 92 -1.58 -6.16 -7.27
C LYS A 92 -1.99 -4.76 -7.71
N LEU A 93 -1.81 -4.42 -8.99
CA LEU A 93 -2.42 -3.25 -9.61
C LEU A 93 -3.38 -3.73 -10.68
N TRP A 94 -4.50 -3.05 -10.85
CA TRP A 94 -5.56 -3.47 -11.78
C TRP A 94 -5.51 -2.71 -13.11
N PHE A 95 -4.73 -1.63 -13.17
CA PHE A 95 -4.56 -0.79 -14.34
C PHE A 95 -3.07 -0.71 -14.72
N PRO A 96 -2.58 -1.57 -15.64
CA PRO A 96 -1.15 -1.73 -15.93
C PRO A 96 -0.51 -0.48 -16.56
N ASP A 97 -1.30 0.34 -17.25
CA ASP A 97 -0.86 1.58 -17.89
C ASP A 97 -1.16 2.82 -17.04
N GLY A 98 -1.52 2.62 -15.77
CA GLY A 98 -1.79 3.70 -14.83
C GLY A 98 -0.53 4.25 -14.16
N LYS A 99 -0.63 5.46 -13.61
CA LYS A 99 0.46 6.13 -12.87
C LYS A 99 1.01 5.27 -11.73
N ASN A 100 0.16 4.51 -11.04
CA ASN A 100 0.61 3.63 -9.97
C ASN A 100 1.57 2.54 -10.45
N ALA A 101 1.40 2.04 -11.68
CA ALA A 101 2.28 1.02 -12.25
C ALA A 101 3.66 1.60 -12.57
N GLU A 102 3.72 2.84 -13.07
CA GLU A 102 4.98 3.58 -13.25
C GLU A 102 5.69 3.81 -11.91
N ARG A 103 4.96 4.33 -10.91
CA ARG A 103 5.50 4.58 -9.57
C ARG A 103 5.90 3.29 -8.83
N LEU A 104 5.19 2.18 -9.07
CA LEU A 104 5.58 0.88 -8.53
C LEU A 104 6.90 0.41 -9.13
N LYS A 105 7.13 0.60 -10.44
CA LYS A 105 8.41 0.27 -11.08
C LYS A 105 9.56 1.10 -10.50
N GLU A 106 9.34 2.39 -10.28
CA GLU A 106 10.32 3.27 -9.60
C GLU A 106 10.66 2.77 -8.20
N LEU A 107 9.63 2.43 -7.40
CA LEU A 107 9.82 1.87 -6.07
C LEU A 107 10.55 0.51 -6.12
N GLN A 108 10.22 -0.35 -7.07
CA GLN A 108 10.88 -1.65 -7.25
C GLN A 108 12.35 -1.50 -7.66
N ALA A 109 12.69 -0.50 -8.49
CA ALA A 109 14.08 -0.19 -8.81
C ALA A 109 14.87 0.22 -7.57
N ILE A 110 14.27 1.03 -6.68
CA ILE A 110 14.90 1.38 -5.40
C ILE A 110 15.05 0.14 -4.50
N ILE A 111 14.03 -0.72 -4.42
CA ILE A 111 14.11 -1.95 -3.62
C ILE A 111 15.20 -2.91 -4.11
N ALA A 112 15.40 -3.00 -5.43
CA ALA A 112 16.41 -3.85 -6.03
C ALA A 112 17.85 -3.37 -5.79
N ASP A 113 18.05 -2.04 -5.67
CA ASP A 113 19.32 -1.43 -5.31
C ASP A 113 19.51 -1.39 -3.79
N LYS A 114 20.21 -2.40 -3.26
CA LYS A 114 20.42 -2.56 -1.80
C LYS A 114 21.14 -1.38 -1.16
N GLU A 115 22.12 -0.80 -1.84
CA GLU A 115 22.91 0.31 -1.30
C GLU A 115 22.06 1.60 -1.27
N LEU A 116 21.34 1.88 -2.36
CA LEU A 116 20.41 3.01 -2.41
C LEU A 116 19.27 2.86 -1.38
N LEU A 117 18.71 1.66 -1.25
CA LEU A 117 17.64 1.40 -0.29
C LEU A 117 18.11 1.62 1.16
N LYS A 118 19.30 1.12 1.49
CA LYS A 118 19.89 1.29 2.82
C LYS A 118 20.23 2.76 3.11
N LEU A 119 20.79 3.47 2.13
CA LEU A 119 21.05 4.91 2.24
C LEU A 119 19.77 5.71 2.51
N LYS A 120 18.71 5.47 1.71
CA LYS A 120 17.41 6.13 1.88
C LYS A 120 16.79 5.81 3.24
N PHE A 121 16.84 4.55 3.65
CA PHE A 121 16.36 4.13 4.97
C PHE A 121 17.09 4.88 6.09
N SER A 122 18.42 4.88 6.12
CA SER A 122 19.18 5.51 7.21
C SER A 122 18.96 7.02 7.28
N LEU A 123 18.84 7.71 6.13
CA LEU A 123 18.49 9.13 6.09
C LEU A 123 17.10 9.36 6.72
N MET A 124 16.06 8.68 6.21
CA MET A 124 14.70 8.83 6.71
C MET A 124 14.57 8.42 8.18
N PHE A 125 15.23 7.34 8.60
CA PHE A 125 15.22 6.88 9.99
C PHE A 125 15.78 7.93 10.94
N LYS A 126 16.87 8.60 10.55
CA LYS A 126 17.46 9.71 11.33
C LYS A 126 16.57 10.95 11.36
N GLU A 127 15.88 11.26 10.26
CA GLU A 127 14.93 12.38 10.19
C GLU A 127 13.70 12.15 11.06
N GLU A 128 13.10 10.96 10.99
CA GLU A 128 11.85 10.63 11.68
C GLU A 128 12.00 10.28 13.16
N LYS A 129 13.24 10.05 13.64
CA LYS A 129 13.54 9.75 15.04
C LYS A 129 13.80 11.00 15.89
N GLN A 130 13.97 12.17 15.24
CA GLN A 130 14.11 13.47 15.92
C GLN A 130 12.78 13.92 16.52
#